data_AF-A0A6A6DQG9-F1
#
_entry.id   AF-A0A6A6DQG9-F1
#
_cell.length_a   1.000
_cell.length_b   1.000
_cell.length_c   1.000
_cell.angle_alpha   90.00
_cell.angle_beta   90.00
_cell.angle_gamma   90.00
#
_symmetry.space_group_name_H-M   'P 1'
#
loop_
_entity.id
_entity.type
_entity.pdbx_description
1 polymer ?
#
loop_
_entity_poly.entity_id
_entity_poly.type
_entity_poly.pdbx_seq_one_letter_code
_entity_poly.pdbx_strand_id
1 'polypeptide(L)'
;MAIESERHRKRSKVSRPKGSNPFDRSRPAAKTFHAVMFWGAICEGRRGPFHIWERETIEEATHLKAVMDKENERKQNIVDMERELAQIPGTYERGVLQERNANIQRLDRENPLPSGYPRKQRRIDWEFKVHEKETRDGKSKGGVDWIRYRETILYPKLYPWAKQIHDETGRFVHIVEDNAGAHEKAKRLSWEGRADRSGIDVVDWPPLSPDLNKIERIWGPMKDYVEELRVTTHQNTLAREAIKTRATHAWYLMPQDKIDSECRDFSRKLHQCLANQGNNNFYG
;
A
#
# COMPACT_ATOMS: atom_id res chain seq x y z
N MET A 1 -3.86 7.47 6.81
CA MET A 1 -3.82 8.20 8.10
C MET A 1 -4.94 7.70 9.02
N ALA A 2 -4.85 7.92 10.34
CA ALA A 2 -5.92 7.60 11.30
C ALA A 2 -6.24 8.77 12.25
N ILE A 3 -7.50 8.89 12.70
CA ILE A 3 -7.96 9.80 13.75
C ILE A 3 -8.49 8.99 14.93
N GLU A 4 -7.89 9.13 16.10
CA GLU A 4 -8.25 8.35 17.28
C GLU A 4 -9.61 8.77 17.87
N SER A 5 -10.30 7.82 18.51
CA SER A 5 -11.59 8.03 19.17
C SER A 5 -11.45 8.41 20.65
N GLU A 6 -10.31 8.16 21.28
CA GLU A 6 -10.02 8.36 22.70
C GLU A 6 -8.76 9.23 22.84
N ARG A 7 -8.69 10.12 23.85
CA ARG A 7 -7.41 10.67 24.29
C ARG A 7 -6.67 9.59 25.08
N HIS A 8 -5.46 9.24 24.66
CA HIS A 8 -4.70 8.11 25.20
C HIS A 8 -4.45 8.26 26.73
N ARG A 9 -5.25 7.58 27.56
CA ARG A 9 -5.03 7.49 29.02
C ARG A 9 -4.51 6.10 29.34
N LYS A 10 -3.31 6.00 29.95
CA LYS A 10 -2.76 4.70 30.40
C LYS A 10 -3.80 3.99 31.26
N ARG A 11 -4.23 2.78 30.83
CA ARG A 11 -5.20 1.98 31.59
C ARG A 11 -4.58 1.59 32.93
N SER A 12 -5.36 1.71 34.01
CA SER A 12 -4.92 1.33 35.35
C SER A 12 -4.60 -0.16 35.42
N LYS A 13 -3.46 -0.51 36.06
CA LYS A 13 -3.04 -1.90 36.24
C LYS A 13 -4.06 -2.64 37.12
N VAL A 14 -4.47 -3.83 36.71
CA VAL A 14 -5.35 -4.72 37.50
C VAL A 14 -4.47 -5.73 38.23
N SER A 15 -4.53 -5.77 39.56
CA SER A 15 -3.85 -6.78 40.37
C SER A 15 -4.66 -8.09 40.41
N ARG A 16 -3.98 -9.23 40.45
CA ARG A 16 -4.60 -10.56 40.64
C ARG A 16 -3.89 -11.36 41.73
N PRO A 17 -4.61 -12.19 42.50
CA PRO A 17 -4.00 -13.15 43.41
C PRO A 17 -3.08 -14.13 42.67
N LYS A 18 -1.94 -14.48 43.28
CA LYS A 18 -0.99 -15.45 42.73
C LYS A 18 -1.68 -16.83 42.64
N GLY A 19 -1.74 -17.41 41.44
CA GLY A 19 -2.37 -18.70 41.18
C GLY A 19 -3.78 -18.65 40.57
N SER A 20 -4.41 -17.47 40.45
CA SER A 20 -5.70 -17.35 39.78
C SER A 20 -5.58 -17.41 38.25
N ASN A 21 -6.57 -18.02 37.58
CA ASN A 21 -6.66 -18.05 36.13
C ASN A 21 -6.68 -16.59 35.57
N PRO A 22 -5.74 -16.21 34.69
CA PRO A 22 -5.69 -14.87 34.12
C PRO A 22 -6.95 -14.49 33.32
N PHE A 23 -7.70 -15.45 32.78
CA PHE A 23 -8.88 -15.20 31.97
C PHE A 23 -10.09 -14.76 32.81
N ASP A 24 -10.21 -15.21 34.06
CA ASP A 24 -11.33 -14.87 34.96
C ASP A 24 -11.35 -13.38 35.35
N ARG A 25 -10.19 -12.72 35.28
CA ARG A 25 -10.05 -11.28 35.52
C ARG A 25 -9.65 -10.51 34.26
N SER A 26 -9.66 -11.18 33.11
CA SER A 26 -9.50 -10.51 31.83
C SER A 26 -10.71 -9.61 31.60
N ARG A 27 -10.48 -8.32 31.40
CA ARG A 27 -11.56 -7.46 30.94
C ARG A 27 -11.92 -7.92 29.53
N PRO A 28 -13.22 -8.04 29.19
CA PRO A 28 -13.58 -8.22 27.79
C PRO A 28 -12.93 -7.10 26.97
N ALA A 29 -12.46 -7.42 25.77
CA ALA A 29 -11.93 -6.41 24.87
C ALA A 29 -12.95 -5.27 24.77
N ALA A 30 -12.50 -4.03 25.00
CA ALA A 30 -13.39 -2.89 24.91
C ALA A 30 -14.06 -2.94 23.53
N LYS A 31 -15.40 -2.90 23.48
CA LYS A 31 -16.14 -2.68 22.23
C LYS A 31 -16.02 -1.22 21.75
N THR A 32 -15.02 -0.49 22.22
CA THR A 32 -14.72 0.87 21.78
C THR A 32 -13.86 0.78 20.54
N PHE A 33 -14.37 1.36 19.46
CA PHE A 33 -13.60 1.59 18.25
C PHE A 33 -12.48 2.60 18.57
N HIS A 34 -11.24 2.34 18.15
CA HIS A 34 -10.07 3.13 18.58
C HIS A 34 -9.63 4.24 17.61
N ALA A 35 -9.80 4.09 16.28
CA ALA A 35 -9.34 5.10 15.33
C ALA A 35 -9.96 5.00 13.92
N VAL A 36 -10.36 6.12 13.31
CA VAL A 36 -10.92 6.19 11.94
C VAL A 36 -9.76 6.29 10.99
N MET A 37 -9.54 5.25 10.20
CA MET A 37 -8.58 5.31 9.11
C MET A 37 -9.22 5.95 7.88
N PHE A 38 -8.48 6.80 7.21
CA PHE A 38 -8.90 7.41 5.95
C PHE A 38 -7.72 7.58 5.01
N TRP A 39 -8.08 7.77 3.75
CA TRP A 39 -7.21 8.02 2.61
C TRP A 39 -7.74 9.23 1.85
N GLY A 40 -6.85 9.99 1.23
CA GLY A 40 -7.21 11.05 0.30
C GLY A 40 -6.12 11.26 -0.73
N ALA A 41 -6.44 11.97 -1.79
CA ALA A 41 -5.47 12.41 -2.79
C ALA A 41 -5.58 13.92 -3.04
N ILE A 42 -4.46 14.56 -3.35
CA ILE A 42 -4.39 15.98 -3.67
C ILE A 42 -3.57 16.21 -4.91
N CYS A 43 -3.94 17.22 -5.69
CA CYS A 43 -3.18 17.71 -6.83
C CYS A 43 -3.37 19.23 -6.91
N GLU A 44 -2.41 19.94 -7.51
CA GLU A 44 -2.53 21.38 -7.71
C GLU A 44 -3.76 21.69 -8.58
N GLY A 45 -4.56 22.66 -8.15
CA GLY A 45 -5.82 23.09 -8.73
C GLY A 45 -6.99 22.14 -8.47
N ARG A 46 -6.74 20.94 -7.90
CA ARG A 46 -7.73 19.86 -7.84
C ARG A 46 -7.67 19.08 -6.52
N ARG A 47 -8.68 19.26 -5.67
CA ARG A 47 -8.96 18.35 -4.55
C ARG A 47 -9.34 16.97 -5.09
N GLY A 48 -8.69 15.94 -4.58
CA GLY A 48 -8.94 14.57 -5.02
C GLY A 48 -10.00 13.84 -4.22
N PRO A 49 -10.20 12.55 -4.55
CA PRO A 49 -11.09 11.67 -3.83
C PRO A 49 -10.67 11.50 -2.36
N PHE A 50 -11.66 11.23 -1.52
CA PHE A 50 -11.50 10.95 -0.09
C PHE A 50 -12.24 9.67 0.27
N HIS A 51 -11.61 8.83 1.08
CA HIS A 51 -12.17 7.55 1.47
C HIS A 51 -11.92 7.28 2.94
N ILE A 52 -12.99 6.96 3.67
CA ILE A 52 -12.90 6.47 5.04
C ILE A 52 -13.03 4.96 5.02
N TRP A 53 -12.08 4.28 5.64
CA TRP A 53 -12.07 2.83 5.73
C TRP A 53 -13.10 2.35 6.74
N GLU A 54 -14.00 1.48 6.27
CA GLU A 54 -14.90 0.72 7.12
C GLU A 54 -14.29 -0.60 7.58
N ARG A 55 -14.93 -1.22 8.56
CA ARG A 55 -14.62 -2.61 8.87
C ARG A 55 -14.98 -3.44 7.65
N GLU A 56 -14.02 -4.23 7.19
CA GLU A 56 -14.26 -5.15 6.08
C GLU A 56 -15.38 -6.13 6.44
N THR A 57 -16.34 -6.28 5.54
CA THR A 57 -17.42 -7.26 5.68
C THR A 57 -16.97 -8.65 5.25
N ILE A 58 -17.73 -9.68 5.63
CA ILE A 58 -17.41 -11.07 5.23
C ILE A 58 -17.52 -11.23 3.71
N GLU A 59 -18.49 -10.55 3.10
CA GLU A 59 -18.73 -10.53 1.66
C GLU A 59 -17.57 -9.86 0.92
N GLU A 60 -17.12 -8.69 1.39
CA GLU A 60 -15.93 -8.01 0.86
C GLU A 60 -14.69 -8.91 0.97
N ALA A 61 -14.48 -9.52 2.14
CA ALA A 61 -13.34 -10.40 2.36
C ALA A 61 -13.34 -11.61 1.42
N THR A 62 -14.51 -12.21 1.22
CA THR A 62 -14.72 -13.35 0.31
C THR A 62 -14.50 -12.95 -1.14
N HIS A 63 -15.03 -11.79 -1.54
CA HIS A 63 -14.85 -11.25 -2.88
C HIS A 63 -13.38 -10.98 -3.20
N LEU A 64 -12.67 -10.25 -2.32
CA LEU A 64 -11.24 -9.95 -2.50
C LEU A 64 -10.41 -11.24 -2.53
N LYS A 65 -10.74 -12.23 -1.70
CA LYS A 65 -10.10 -13.54 -1.77
C LYS A 65 -10.31 -14.22 -3.11
N ALA A 66 -11.54 -14.20 -3.66
CA ALA A 66 -11.83 -14.76 -4.97
C ALA A 66 -11.06 -14.05 -6.10
N VAL A 67 -10.94 -12.71 -6.04
CA VAL A 67 -10.12 -11.93 -6.99
C VAL A 67 -8.66 -12.37 -6.92
N MET A 68 -8.08 -12.47 -5.73
CA MET A 68 -6.69 -12.93 -5.53
C MET A 68 -6.48 -14.36 -6.05
N ASP A 69 -7.39 -15.27 -5.71
CA ASP A 69 -7.28 -16.68 -6.06
C ASP A 69 -7.35 -16.85 -7.60
N LYS A 70 -8.21 -16.08 -8.27
CA LYS A 70 -8.30 -16.04 -9.74
C LYS A 70 -7.03 -15.51 -10.40
N GLU A 71 -6.40 -14.49 -9.82
CA GLU A 71 -5.11 -13.99 -10.32
C GLU A 71 -3.98 -15.00 -10.14
N ASN A 72 -3.95 -15.68 -8.99
CA ASN A 72 -3.00 -16.75 -8.74
C ASN A 72 -3.21 -17.92 -9.72
N GLU A 73 -4.45 -18.29 -10.01
CA GLU A 73 -4.78 -19.32 -11.00
C GLU A 73 -4.31 -18.93 -12.40
N ARG A 74 -4.55 -17.68 -12.84
CA ARG A 74 -4.04 -17.19 -14.13
C ARG A 74 -2.51 -17.29 -14.23
N LYS A 75 -1.79 -16.85 -13.19
CA LYS A 75 -0.32 -16.95 -13.14
C LYS A 75 0.14 -18.41 -13.21
N GLN A 76 -0.57 -19.30 -12.52
CA GLN A 76 -0.28 -20.72 -12.53
C GLN A 76 -0.50 -21.33 -13.92
N ASN A 77 -1.62 -21.00 -14.58
CA ASN A 77 -1.94 -21.48 -15.92
C ASN A 77 -0.91 -21.04 -16.97
N ILE A 78 -0.41 -19.80 -16.88
CA ILE A 78 0.67 -19.30 -17.75
C ILE A 78 1.94 -20.13 -17.54
N VAL A 79 2.34 -20.34 -16.29
CA VAL A 79 3.52 -21.13 -15.96
C VAL A 79 3.37 -22.58 -16.42
N ASP A 80 2.19 -23.17 -16.27
CA ASP A 80 1.96 -24.55 -16.71
C ASP A 80 2.00 -24.68 -18.24
N MET A 81 1.46 -23.70 -18.97
CA MET A 81 1.62 -23.59 -20.42
C MET A 81 3.11 -23.46 -20.83
N GLU A 82 3.88 -22.58 -20.17
CA GLU A 82 5.32 -22.44 -20.44
C GLU A 82 6.09 -23.76 -20.19
N ARG A 83 5.70 -24.50 -19.14
CA ARG A 83 6.29 -25.81 -18.83
C ARG A 83 5.95 -26.88 -19.86
N GLU A 84 4.76 -26.85 -20.43
CA GLU A 84 4.37 -27.73 -21.54
C GLU A 84 5.18 -27.39 -22.78
N LEU A 85 5.27 -26.11 -23.15
CA LEU A 85 6.06 -25.64 -24.28
C LEU A 85 7.54 -25.97 -24.13
N ALA A 86 8.10 -25.88 -22.92
CA ALA A 86 9.50 -26.23 -22.62
C ALA A 86 9.84 -27.72 -22.81
N GLN A 87 8.84 -28.60 -22.96
CA GLN A 87 9.04 -30.01 -23.28
C GLN A 87 9.10 -30.27 -24.79
N ILE A 88 8.54 -29.38 -25.60
CA ILE A 88 8.40 -29.56 -27.05
C ILE A 88 9.68 -29.05 -27.75
N PRO A 89 10.35 -29.87 -28.58
CA PRO A 89 11.50 -29.41 -29.37
C PRO A 89 11.13 -28.27 -30.33
N GLY A 90 11.99 -27.25 -30.42
CA GLY A 90 11.82 -26.13 -31.35
C GLY A 90 11.00 -24.95 -30.81
N THR A 91 10.44 -25.03 -29.60
CA THR A 91 9.80 -23.89 -28.93
C THR A 91 10.84 -22.94 -28.34
N TYR A 92 10.40 -21.70 -28.10
CA TYR A 92 11.23 -20.68 -27.46
C TYR A 92 11.61 -21.10 -26.03
N GLU A 93 10.65 -21.58 -25.24
CA GLU A 93 10.82 -22.01 -23.85
C GLU A 93 11.84 -23.16 -23.74
N ARG A 94 11.80 -24.09 -24.69
CA ARG A 94 12.81 -25.15 -24.79
C ARG A 94 14.19 -24.58 -25.06
N GLY A 95 14.29 -23.61 -25.98
CA GLY A 95 15.52 -22.91 -26.30
C GLY A 95 16.13 -22.21 -25.09
N VAL A 96 15.32 -21.47 -24.32
CA VAL A 96 15.74 -20.81 -23.07
C VAL A 96 16.35 -21.82 -22.10
N LEU A 97 15.69 -22.96 -21.87
CA LEU A 97 16.20 -24.00 -20.97
C LEU A 97 17.52 -24.61 -21.46
N GLN A 98 17.62 -24.88 -22.78
CA GLN A 98 18.83 -25.40 -23.40
C GLN A 98 20.00 -24.42 -23.28
N GLU A 99 19.76 -23.13 -23.52
CA GLU A 99 20.76 -22.08 -23.40
C GLU A 99 21.27 -21.96 -21.95
N ARG A 100 20.37 -21.96 -20.97
CA ARG A 100 20.73 -21.98 -19.55
C ARG A 100 21.63 -23.17 -19.21
N ASN A 101 21.29 -24.35 -19.68
CA ASN A 101 22.06 -25.57 -19.44
C ASN A 101 23.41 -25.58 -20.16
N ALA A 102 23.47 -25.07 -21.39
CA ALA A 102 24.73 -24.91 -22.13
C ALA A 102 25.66 -23.91 -21.43
N ASN A 103 25.12 -22.80 -20.90
CA ASN A 103 25.87 -21.82 -20.11
C ASN A 103 26.42 -22.44 -18.81
N ILE A 104 25.63 -23.27 -18.11
CA ILE A 104 26.09 -24.02 -16.93
C ILE A 104 27.26 -24.95 -17.29
N GLN A 105 27.16 -25.70 -18.39
CA GLN A 105 28.23 -26.58 -18.85
C GLN A 105 29.49 -25.81 -19.27
N ARG A 106 29.33 -24.64 -19.90
CA ARG A 106 30.46 -23.75 -20.21
C ARG A 106 31.15 -23.29 -18.93
N LEU A 107 30.39 -22.83 -17.94
CA LEU A 107 30.91 -22.38 -16.66
C LEU A 107 31.61 -23.51 -15.89
N ASP A 108 31.12 -24.75 -15.96
CA ASP A 108 31.78 -25.91 -15.37
C ASP A 108 33.14 -26.24 -16.02
N ARG A 109 33.30 -25.96 -17.33
CA ARG A 109 34.57 -26.13 -18.04
C ARG A 109 35.57 -25.01 -17.75
N GLU A 110 35.09 -23.76 -17.72
CA GLU A 110 35.94 -22.57 -17.54
C GLU A 110 36.30 -22.31 -16.07
N ASN A 111 35.38 -22.60 -15.16
CA ASN A 111 35.52 -22.33 -13.73
C ASN A 111 34.85 -23.45 -12.91
N PRO A 112 35.48 -24.63 -12.81
CA PRO A 112 34.93 -25.77 -12.07
C PRO A 112 34.75 -25.44 -10.58
N LEU A 113 33.75 -26.06 -9.96
CA LEU A 113 33.52 -25.88 -8.52
C LEU A 113 34.66 -26.50 -7.71
N PRO A 114 35.05 -25.91 -6.56
CA PRO A 114 36.07 -26.47 -5.66
C PRO A 114 35.75 -27.88 -5.16
N SER A 115 34.46 -28.24 -5.15
CA SER A 115 34.00 -29.58 -4.75
C SER A 115 34.28 -30.67 -5.77
N GLY A 116 34.68 -30.32 -7.00
CA GLY A 116 34.88 -31.26 -8.11
C GLY A 116 33.60 -31.80 -8.75
N TYR A 117 32.42 -31.47 -8.21
CA TYR A 117 31.13 -31.86 -8.79
C TYR A 117 30.64 -30.81 -9.81
N PRO A 118 30.02 -31.23 -10.93
CA PRO A 118 29.43 -30.30 -11.89
C PRO A 118 28.23 -29.57 -11.28
N ARG A 119 27.98 -28.36 -11.76
CA ARG A 119 26.78 -27.59 -11.39
C ARG A 119 25.53 -28.30 -11.89
N LYS A 120 24.48 -28.25 -11.09
CA LYS A 120 23.20 -28.87 -11.43
C LYS A 120 22.53 -28.13 -12.59
N GLN A 121 22.19 -28.86 -13.64
CA GLN A 121 21.42 -28.34 -14.76
C GLN A 121 20.02 -27.84 -14.31
N ARG A 122 19.53 -26.80 -14.98
CA ARG A 122 18.18 -26.27 -14.80
C ARG A 122 17.15 -27.30 -15.26
N ARG A 123 16.12 -27.45 -14.42
CA ARG A 123 14.92 -28.23 -14.68
C ARG A 123 13.79 -27.28 -15.07
N ILE A 124 12.82 -27.80 -15.83
CA ILE A 124 11.65 -27.04 -16.29
C ILE A 124 10.90 -26.38 -15.12
N ASP A 125 10.68 -27.13 -14.03
CA ASP A 125 10.00 -26.65 -12.81
C ASP A 125 10.77 -25.55 -12.06
N TRP A 126 12.05 -25.35 -12.36
CA TRP A 126 12.91 -24.35 -11.74
C TRP A 126 13.00 -23.07 -12.55
N GLU A 127 13.03 -23.19 -13.88
CA GLU A 127 13.07 -22.05 -14.80
C GLU A 127 11.69 -21.41 -14.90
N PHE A 128 10.64 -22.22 -15.11
CA PHE A 128 9.27 -21.77 -15.23
C PHE A 128 8.54 -22.05 -13.91
N LYS A 129 8.45 -21.04 -13.06
CA LYS A 129 7.80 -21.15 -11.75
C LYS A 129 7.07 -19.87 -11.39
N VAL A 130 5.97 -20.02 -10.67
CA VAL A 130 5.34 -18.89 -9.99
C VAL A 130 6.27 -18.48 -8.84
N HIS A 131 6.86 -17.29 -8.95
CA HIS A 131 7.83 -16.79 -7.96
C HIS A 131 7.21 -16.57 -6.58
N GLU A 132 5.96 -16.13 -6.53
CA GLU A 132 5.24 -15.88 -5.29
C GLU A 132 3.74 -16.09 -5.53
N LYS A 133 3.13 -17.04 -4.81
CA LYS A 133 1.67 -17.18 -4.77
C LYS A 133 1.14 -16.22 -3.73
N GLU A 134 0.22 -15.36 -4.12
CA GLU A 134 -0.31 -14.35 -3.22
C GLU A 134 -1.25 -14.98 -2.20
N THR A 135 -1.06 -14.63 -0.94
CA THR A 135 -1.90 -15.07 0.17
C THR A 135 -2.40 -13.87 0.95
N ARG A 136 -3.50 -14.10 1.66
CA ARG A 136 -4.11 -13.14 2.55
C ARG A 136 -4.18 -13.75 3.93
N ASP A 137 -3.43 -13.20 4.88
CA ASP A 137 -3.43 -13.70 6.25
C ASP A 137 -4.80 -13.44 6.90
N GLY A 138 -5.48 -14.51 7.33
CA GLY A 138 -6.78 -14.42 8.03
C GLY A 138 -6.72 -13.78 9.42
N LYS A 139 -5.59 -13.15 9.79
CA LYS A 139 -5.35 -12.53 11.10
C LYS A 139 -5.25 -11.01 11.03
N SER A 140 -5.72 -10.37 9.96
CA SER A 140 -5.71 -8.91 9.92
C SER A 140 -6.59 -8.38 11.07
N LYS A 141 -5.98 -7.67 12.02
CA LYS A 141 -6.68 -7.00 13.14
C LYS A 141 -7.45 -5.76 12.64
N GLY A 142 -8.07 -5.84 11.45
CA GLY A 142 -8.78 -4.74 10.79
C GLY A 142 -7.91 -3.75 10.01
N GLY A 143 -6.65 -4.07 9.72
CA GLY A 143 -5.78 -3.25 8.86
C GLY A 143 -6.15 -3.32 7.38
N VAL A 144 -5.69 -2.35 6.59
CA VAL A 144 -5.82 -2.34 5.12
C VAL A 144 -4.65 -3.11 4.54
N ASP A 145 -4.94 -4.16 3.77
CA ASP A 145 -3.94 -4.92 3.02
C ASP A 145 -3.85 -4.47 1.56
N TRP A 146 -2.88 -5.02 0.83
CA TRP A 146 -2.56 -4.61 -0.53
C TRP A 146 -3.73 -4.81 -1.51
N ILE A 147 -4.48 -5.92 -1.41
CA ILE A 147 -5.55 -6.21 -2.35
C ILE A 147 -6.77 -5.34 -2.07
N ARG A 148 -7.10 -5.14 -0.79
CA ARG A 148 -8.14 -4.21 -0.40
C ARG A 148 -7.79 -2.80 -0.85
N TYR A 149 -6.54 -2.39 -0.69
CA TYR A 149 -6.06 -1.09 -1.18
C TYR A 149 -6.21 -0.96 -2.70
N ARG A 150 -5.76 -1.97 -3.45
CA ARG A 150 -5.85 -1.98 -4.92
C ARG A 150 -7.28 -1.88 -5.43
N GLU A 151 -8.15 -2.76 -4.94
CA GLU A 151 -9.55 -2.85 -5.41
C GLU A 151 -10.42 -1.71 -4.90
N THR A 152 -10.08 -1.07 -3.78
CA THR A 152 -10.89 0.00 -3.18
C THR A 152 -10.40 1.40 -3.53
N ILE A 153 -9.10 1.59 -3.74
CA ILE A 153 -8.47 2.90 -3.95
C ILE A 153 -7.85 3.01 -5.33
N LEU A 154 -6.87 2.15 -5.65
CA LEU A 154 -6.05 2.34 -6.85
C LEU A 154 -6.90 2.30 -8.13
N TYR A 155 -7.63 1.19 -8.33
CA TYR A 155 -8.42 0.98 -9.53
C TYR A 155 -9.66 1.88 -9.65
N PRO A 156 -10.51 2.02 -8.62
CA PRO A 156 -11.75 2.77 -8.78
C PRO A 156 -11.62 4.28 -8.53
N LYS A 157 -10.56 4.75 -7.84
CA LYS A 157 -10.47 6.15 -7.40
C LYS A 157 -9.21 6.84 -7.93
N LEU A 158 -8.03 6.35 -7.56
CA LEU A 158 -6.78 7.06 -7.81
C LEU A 158 -6.41 7.11 -9.29
N TYR A 159 -6.38 5.96 -9.98
CA TYR A 159 -5.98 5.93 -11.40
C TYR A 159 -6.98 6.61 -12.34
N PRO A 160 -8.31 6.42 -12.19
CA PRO A 160 -9.26 7.17 -12.99
C PRO A 160 -9.14 8.68 -12.78
N TRP A 161 -8.99 9.13 -11.52
CA TRP A 161 -8.84 10.54 -11.21
C TRP A 161 -7.53 11.14 -11.75
N ALA A 162 -6.42 10.43 -11.64
CA ALA A 162 -5.13 10.84 -12.21
C ALA A 162 -5.21 10.92 -13.75
N LYS A 163 -5.84 9.93 -14.40
CA LYS A 163 -6.04 9.93 -15.85
C LYS A 163 -6.93 11.09 -16.30
N GLN A 164 -7.97 11.41 -15.54
CA GLN A 164 -8.81 12.57 -15.78
C GLN A 164 -8.00 13.89 -15.69
N ILE A 165 -7.05 14.01 -14.76
CA ILE A 165 -6.14 15.18 -14.69
C ILE A 165 -5.30 15.28 -15.95
N HIS A 166 -4.72 14.16 -16.39
CA HIS A 166 -3.96 14.11 -17.62
C HIS A 166 -4.79 14.56 -18.82
N ASP A 167 -6.00 13.99 -18.98
CA ASP A 167 -6.85 14.23 -20.14
C ASP A 167 -7.35 15.68 -20.24
N GLU A 168 -7.63 16.32 -19.10
CA GLU A 168 -8.11 17.70 -19.08
C GLU A 168 -6.99 18.73 -19.20
N THR A 169 -5.79 18.44 -18.69
CA THR A 169 -4.69 19.41 -18.63
C THR A 169 -3.62 19.20 -19.69
N GLY A 170 -3.58 18.03 -20.32
CA GLY A 170 -2.48 17.58 -21.18
C GLY A 170 -1.16 17.34 -20.45
N ARG A 171 -1.11 17.50 -19.13
CA ARG A 171 0.11 17.35 -18.34
C ARG A 171 0.30 15.90 -17.94
N PHE A 172 1.56 15.48 -17.86
CA PHE A 172 1.89 14.17 -17.31
C PHE A 172 1.69 14.17 -15.79
N VAL A 173 1.04 13.14 -15.25
CA VAL A 173 0.67 13.07 -13.84
C VAL A 173 1.53 12.05 -13.10
N HIS A 174 2.30 12.53 -12.13
CA HIS A 174 3.10 11.70 -11.24
C HIS A 174 2.32 11.43 -9.94
N ILE A 175 2.02 10.17 -9.69
CA ILE A 175 1.38 9.69 -8.48
C ILE A 175 2.46 9.36 -7.46
N VAL A 176 2.29 9.87 -6.25
CA VAL A 176 3.20 9.70 -5.12
C VAL A 176 2.44 9.09 -3.95
N GLU A 177 3.02 8.03 -3.37
CA GLU A 177 2.50 7.33 -2.18
C GLU A 177 3.68 7.03 -1.24
N ASP A 178 3.42 6.87 0.07
CA ASP A 178 4.42 6.39 1.00
C ASP A 178 4.67 4.88 0.86
N ASN A 179 5.82 4.41 1.35
CA ASN A 179 6.23 3.01 1.26
C ASN A 179 5.56 2.12 2.32
N ALA A 180 4.29 2.37 2.65
CA ALA A 180 3.54 1.45 3.49
C ALA A 180 3.45 0.09 2.78
N GLY A 181 3.64 -1.03 3.50
CA GLY A 181 3.74 -2.35 2.86
C GLY A 181 2.52 -2.74 2.00
N ALA A 182 1.33 -2.23 2.34
CA ALA A 182 0.14 -2.39 1.51
C ALA A 182 0.25 -1.62 0.17
N HIS A 183 0.78 -0.40 0.19
CA HIS A 183 0.97 0.44 -0.99
C HIS A 183 2.06 -0.14 -1.90
N GLU A 184 3.20 -0.54 -1.35
CA GLU A 184 4.32 -1.10 -2.13
C GLU A 184 3.89 -2.36 -2.90
N LYS A 185 3.26 -3.30 -2.18
CA LYS A 185 2.78 -4.54 -2.79
C LYS A 185 1.64 -4.28 -3.78
N ALA A 186 0.72 -3.37 -3.47
CA ALA A 186 -0.34 -2.98 -4.39
C ALA A 186 0.23 -2.30 -5.65
N LYS A 187 1.19 -1.38 -5.52
CA LYS A 187 1.88 -0.70 -6.63
C LYS A 187 2.53 -1.71 -7.59
N ARG A 188 3.21 -2.72 -7.03
CA ARG A 188 3.83 -3.84 -7.76
C ARG A 188 2.80 -4.69 -8.51
N LEU A 189 1.68 -5.01 -7.87
CA LEU A 189 0.65 -5.92 -8.37
C LEU A 189 -0.50 -5.24 -9.13
N SER A 190 -0.41 -3.94 -9.37
CA SER A 190 -1.41 -3.13 -10.08
C SER A 190 -0.92 -2.60 -11.42
N TRP A 191 0.19 -3.16 -11.94
CA TRP A 191 0.74 -2.82 -13.25
C TRP A 191 -0.32 -2.79 -14.35
N GLU A 192 -1.15 -3.84 -14.44
CA GLU A 192 -2.18 -3.96 -15.47
C GLU A 192 -3.18 -2.79 -15.44
N GLY A 193 -3.55 -2.31 -14.24
CA GLY A 193 -4.45 -1.17 -14.08
C GLY A 193 -3.81 0.19 -14.41
N ARG A 194 -2.53 0.24 -14.81
CA ARG A 194 -1.87 1.45 -15.32
C ARG A 194 -1.33 1.28 -16.73
N ALA A 195 -1.07 0.05 -17.18
CA ALA A 195 -0.43 -0.24 -18.46
C ALA A 195 -1.18 0.35 -19.67
N ASP A 196 -2.50 0.46 -19.58
CA ASP A 196 -3.40 1.04 -20.60
C ASP A 196 -3.63 2.56 -20.43
N ARG A 197 -3.15 3.16 -19.33
CA ARG A 197 -3.39 4.57 -18.98
C ARG A 197 -2.14 5.39 -19.27
N SER A 198 -1.97 5.78 -20.53
CA SER A 198 -0.94 6.74 -20.90
C SER A 198 -1.10 8.07 -20.13
N GLY A 199 0.01 8.74 -19.87
CA GLY A 199 0.02 10.07 -19.24
C GLY A 199 0.01 10.08 -17.72
N ILE A 200 0.01 8.91 -17.07
CA ILE A 200 0.18 8.79 -15.61
C ILE A 200 1.34 7.85 -15.28
N ASP A 201 2.04 8.10 -14.17
CA ASP A 201 3.07 7.21 -13.64
C ASP A 201 3.06 7.20 -12.11
N VAL A 202 3.47 6.09 -11.49
CA VAL A 202 3.61 5.97 -10.03
C VAL A 202 5.09 5.98 -9.67
N VAL A 203 5.52 7.07 -9.05
CA VAL A 203 6.93 7.35 -8.75
C VAL A 203 7.42 6.52 -7.58
N ASP A 204 8.69 6.13 -7.60
CA ASP A 204 9.35 5.53 -6.45
C ASP A 204 9.63 6.59 -5.39
N TRP A 205 9.18 6.34 -4.17
CA TRP A 205 9.29 7.29 -3.08
C TRP A 205 10.41 6.92 -2.12
N PRO A 206 11.25 7.87 -1.67
CA PRO A 206 12.26 7.58 -0.68
C PRO A 206 11.63 7.13 0.65
N PRO A 207 12.18 6.09 1.31
CA PRO A 207 11.69 5.68 2.63
C PRO A 207 11.86 6.81 3.65
N LEU A 208 11.05 6.79 4.71
CA LEU A 208 11.14 7.71 5.86
C LEU A 208 11.11 9.20 5.48
N SER A 209 10.38 9.57 4.43
CA SER A 209 10.30 10.94 3.91
C SER A 209 8.89 11.56 4.03
N PRO A 210 8.30 11.66 5.24
CA PRO A 210 6.99 12.29 5.44
C PRO A 210 7.01 13.79 5.07
N ASP A 211 8.17 14.43 5.24
CA ASP A 211 8.44 15.83 4.92
C ASP A 211 8.18 16.21 3.46
N LEU A 212 8.36 15.24 2.56
CA LEU A 212 8.11 15.38 1.15
C LEU A 212 6.65 15.05 0.79
N ASN A 213 5.93 14.32 1.66
CA ASN A 213 4.56 13.90 1.42
C ASN A 213 3.56 14.99 1.85
N LYS A 214 3.22 15.86 0.91
CA LYS A 214 2.45 17.08 1.17
C LYS A 214 1.04 16.87 1.71
N ILE A 215 0.45 15.71 1.49
CA ILE A 215 -0.88 15.41 2.03
C ILE A 215 -0.89 15.35 3.56
N GLU A 216 0.25 15.08 4.21
CA GLU A 216 0.34 15.09 5.67
C GLU A 216 0.06 16.48 6.26
N ARG A 217 0.43 17.55 5.54
CA ARG A 217 0.16 18.94 5.92
C ARG A 217 -1.32 19.31 5.77
N ILE A 218 -2.05 18.60 4.90
CA ILE A 218 -3.51 18.71 4.77
C ILE A 218 -4.23 17.97 5.90
N TRP A 219 -3.68 16.84 6.35
CA TRP A 219 -4.27 16.07 7.43
C TRP A 219 -4.18 16.73 8.82
N GLY A 220 -3.21 17.64 9.04
CA GLY A 220 -3.09 18.39 10.30
C GLY A 220 -4.35 19.17 10.66
N PRO A 221 -4.77 20.16 9.85
CA PRO A 221 -6.00 20.92 10.10
C PRO A 221 -7.26 20.04 10.18
N MET A 222 -7.30 18.92 9.45
CA MET A 222 -8.42 17.98 9.57
C MET A 222 -8.49 17.33 10.95
N LYS A 223 -7.34 16.94 11.53
CA LYS A 223 -7.27 16.40 12.89
C LYS A 223 -7.68 17.45 13.91
N ASP A 224 -7.19 18.68 13.76
CA ASP A 224 -7.53 19.79 14.64
C ASP A 224 -9.05 20.04 14.63
N TYR A 225 -9.67 20.04 13.45
CA TYR A 225 -11.11 20.22 13.30
C TYR A 225 -11.96 19.12 13.96
N VAL A 226 -11.44 17.89 14.04
CA VAL A 226 -12.08 16.80 14.79
C VAL A 226 -11.83 16.95 16.30
N GLU A 227 -10.64 17.40 16.70
CA GLU A 227 -10.32 17.62 18.11
C GLU A 227 -11.15 18.76 18.72
N GLU A 228 -11.44 19.81 17.95
CA GLU A 228 -12.38 20.88 18.34
C GLU A 228 -13.77 20.34 18.73
N LEU A 229 -14.24 19.29 18.05
CA LEU A 229 -15.52 18.67 18.39
C LEU A 229 -15.51 18.06 19.79
N ARG A 230 -14.38 17.50 20.23
CA ARG A 230 -14.23 16.98 21.61
C ARG A 230 -14.28 18.10 22.62
N VAL A 231 -13.60 19.20 22.33
CA VAL A 231 -13.52 20.35 23.23
C VAL A 231 -14.89 20.99 23.40
N THR A 232 -15.60 21.22 22.31
CA THR A 232 -16.92 21.88 22.32
C THR A 232 -18.03 21.01 22.92
N THR A 233 -17.99 19.69 22.71
CA THR A 233 -18.96 18.77 23.31
C THR A 233 -18.59 18.35 24.73
N HIS A 234 -17.42 18.75 25.23
CA HIS A 234 -16.84 18.28 26.49
C HIS A 234 -16.74 16.74 26.57
N GLN A 235 -16.54 16.07 25.44
CA GLN A 235 -16.46 14.61 25.35
C GLN A 235 -15.03 14.12 25.19
N ASN A 236 -14.59 13.22 26.06
CA ASN A 236 -13.30 12.52 25.92
C ASN A 236 -13.32 11.44 24.84
N THR A 237 -14.51 10.95 24.45
CA THR A 237 -14.70 9.91 23.45
C THR A 237 -15.78 10.36 22.47
N LEU A 238 -15.49 10.25 21.17
CA LEU A 238 -16.45 10.55 20.11
C LEU A 238 -17.00 9.26 19.51
N ALA A 239 -18.27 9.28 19.14
CA ALA A 239 -18.86 8.22 18.33
C ALA A 239 -18.15 8.14 16.97
N ARG A 240 -17.97 6.92 16.44
CA ARG A 240 -17.31 6.70 15.14
C ARG A 240 -17.95 7.52 14.01
N GLU A 241 -19.28 7.53 13.94
CA GLU A 241 -20.00 8.30 12.91
C GLU A 241 -19.78 9.81 13.04
N ALA A 242 -19.66 10.35 14.26
CA ALA A 242 -19.35 11.77 14.45
C ALA A 242 -17.95 12.10 13.92
N ILE A 243 -16.95 11.26 14.18
CA ILE A 243 -15.59 11.41 13.65
C ILE A 243 -15.60 11.34 12.12
N LYS A 244 -16.33 10.37 11.55
CA LYS A 244 -16.45 10.20 10.10
C LYS A 244 -17.05 11.44 9.44
N THR A 245 -18.20 11.90 9.94
CA THR A 245 -18.87 13.10 9.43
C THR A 245 -17.96 14.31 9.52
N ARG A 246 -17.29 14.51 10.66
CA ARG A 246 -16.41 15.65 10.87
C ARG A 246 -15.15 15.60 9.99
N ALA A 247 -14.54 14.43 9.81
CA ALA A 247 -13.39 14.24 8.92
C ALA A 247 -13.76 14.46 7.45
N THR A 248 -14.92 13.94 7.01
CA THR A 248 -15.46 14.19 5.67
C THR A 248 -15.72 15.68 5.47
N HIS A 249 -16.33 16.35 6.44
CA HIS A 249 -16.57 17.79 6.38
C HIS A 249 -15.26 18.58 6.31
N ALA A 250 -14.25 18.20 7.12
CA ALA A 250 -12.92 18.82 7.09
C ALA A 250 -12.28 18.72 5.70
N TRP A 251 -12.40 17.56 5.04
CA TRP A 251 -11.88 17.37 3.69
C TRP A 251 -12.58 18.28 2.68
N TYR A 252 -13.92 18.33 2.71
CA TYR A 252 -14.68 19.11 1.72
C TYR A 252 -14.68 20.63 1.95
N LEU A 253 -14.43 21.06 3.18
CA LEU A 253 -14.19 22.47 3.50
C LEU A 253 -12.75 22.91 3.26
N MET A 254 -11.81 21.98 3.05
CA MET A 254 -10.40 22.31 2.86
C MET A 254 -10.22 23.28 1.68
N PRO A 255 -9.77 24.52 1.92
CA PRO A 255 -9.61 25.50 0.85
C PRO A 255 -8.64 25.01 -0.24
N GLN A 256 -8.99 25.23 -1.52
CA GLN A 256 -8.17 24.74 -2.65
C GLN A 256 -6.81 25.45 -2.70
N ASP A 257 -6.76 26.73 -2.36
CA ASP A 257 -5.53 27.52 -2.24
C ASP A 257 -4.55 26.92 -1.22
N LYS A 258 -5.04 26.34 -0.11
CA LYS A 258 -4.21 25.60 0.85
C LYS A 258 -3.61 24.35 0.22
N ILE A 259 -4.40 23.57 -0.53
CA ILE A 259 -3.91 22.39 -1.26
C ILE A 259 -2.84 22.80 -2.26
N ASP A 260 -3.12 23.83 -3.07
CA ASP A 260 -2.22 24.31 -4.12
C ASP A 260 -0.91 24.83 -3.53
N SER A 261 -0.98 25.54 -2.40
CA SER A 261 0.20 26.01 -1.68
C SER A 261 1.08 24.84 -1.25
N GLU A 262 0.52 23.76 -0.70
CA GLU A 262 1.30 22.59 -0.28
C GLU A 262 1.87 21.83 -1.49
N CYS A 263 1.12 21.72 -2.59
CA CYS A 263 1.61 21.13 -3.84
C CYS A 263 2.79 21.92 -4.41
N ARG A 264 2.70 23.26 -4.49
CA ARG A 264 3.81 24.10 -4.96
C ARG A 264 5.02 24.06 -4.02
N ASP A 265 4.78 23.89 -2.73
CA ASP A 265 5.83 23.75 -1.71
C ASP A 265 6.68 22.49 -1.89
N PHE A 266 6.20 21.49 -2.64
CA PHE A 266 6.95 20.26 -2.91
C PHE A 266 8.30 20.54 -3.55
N SER A 267 8.34 21.35 -4.61
CA SER A 267 9.57 21.68 -5.33
C SER A 267 10.59 22.36 -4.41
N ARG A 268 10.13 23.32 -3.60
CA ARG A 268 10.97 24.01 -2.61
C ARG A 268 11.58 23.03 -1.60
N LYS A 269 10.77 22.11 -1.06
CA LYS A 269 11.22 21.13 -0.06
C LYS A 269 12.13 20.07 -0.65
N LEU A 270 11.91 19.67 -1.90
CA LEU A 270 12.81 18.78 -2.62
C LEU A 270 14.18 19.43 -2.80
N HIS A 271 14.24 20.71 -3.22
CA HIS A 271 15.51 21.44 -3.31
C HIS A 271 16.21 21.58 -1.95
N GLN A 272 15.46 21.80 -0.86
CA GLN A 272 16.03 21.78 0.50
C GLN A 272 16.64 20.43 0.86
N CYS A 273 15.95 19.33 0.54
CA CYS A 273 16.47 17.97 0.75
C CYS A 273 17.76 17.72 -0.02
N LEU A 274 17.81 18.11 -1.30
CA LEU A 274 19.00 18.00 -2.14
C LEU A 274 20.17 18.84 -1.60
N ALA A 275 19.92 20.09 -1.21
CA ALA A 275 20.95 20.96 -0.65
C ALA A 275 21.52 20.41 0.67
N ASN A 276 20.73 19.65 1.43
CA ASN A 276 21.13 19.00 2.68
C ASN A 276 21.56 17.54 2.48
N GLN A 277 21.87 17.12 1.25
CA GLN A 277 22.36 15.77 0.92
C GLN A 277 21.45 14.64 1.45
N GLY A 278 20.13 14.86 1.40
CA GLY A 278 19.13 13.88 1.87
C GLY A 278 18.78 13.98 3.36
N ASN A 279 19.39 14.89 4.12
CA ASN A 279 19.10 15.08 5.53
C ASN A 279 17.90 16.01 5.75
N ASN A 280 17.13 15.83 6.82
CA ASN A 280 15.90 16.59 7.12
C ASN A 280 16.08 17.75 8.12
N ASN A 281 17.32 18.11 8.46
CA ASN A 281 17.67 19.16 9.44
C ASN A 281 17.43 20.61 8.97
N PHE A 282 16.46 20.85 8.08
CA PHE A 282 16.10 22.17 7.55
C PHE A 282 14.79 22.71 8.11
N TYR A 283 14.26 22.07 9.15
CA TYR A 283 13.25 22.65 10.03
C TYR A 283 13.98 23.41 11.13
N GLY A 284 14.15 24.72 10.91
CA GLY A 284 14.60 25.64 11.97
C GLY A 284 13.59 25.73 13.09
#